data_AF-A0A1B9I3R1-F1
#
_entry.id   AF-A0A1B9I3R1-F1
#
_cell.length_a   1.000
_cell.length_b   1.000
_cell.length_c   1.000
_cell.angle_alpha   90.00
_cell.angle_beta   90.00
_cell.angle_gamma   90.00
#
_symmetry.space_group_name_H-M   'P 1'
#
loop_
_entity.id
_entity.type
_entity.pdbx_description
1 polymer ?
#
loop_
_entity_poly.entity_id
_entity_poly.type
_entity_poly.pdbx_seq_one_letter_code
_entity_poly.pdbx_strand_id
1 'polypeptide(L)'
;MPAPVMSQLENTSAILGEYMLKGWTLTDLHCDKCRVTPLMREPNAAATRESRDRIQFCALCDGRPETRISNSTRQLPPPTQSSSMIVNNQEYEEKETLNQSDEAALSISDLLLKGYSLLGENCPNSNCKGIPLVGYPKKSNGMKDSRKLCVSCNSRWIDESSIEKEGMTIINQSQESPKSKAKWELYGLDSFGNAQINQSEGKGEKKVLDNEEFDREARDSVKRLQSGNTEKEEDDVNMEEIDKDFDDESKAKAQTSSNMSSHPIRPMPTPRPINNPIPPTSDSQLGQALESTSNSLSSTLQNLSSSLENHTSRPPIQKRGVVEPDSGKWFVDLKLHTEAIKDVLGVLGQVERARRVGY
;
A
#
# COMPACT_ATOMS: atom_id res chain seq x y z
N MET A 1 -15.20 -0.98 -35.83
CA MET A 1 -15.19 0.50 -35.89
C MET A 1 -13.75 0.97 -35.75
N PRO A 2 -13.25 1.90 -36.59
CA PRO A 2 -11.89 2.42 -36.45
C PRO A 2 -11.77 3.25 -35.18
N ALA A 3 -10.65 3.13 -34.46
CA ALA A 3 -10.37 3.88 -33.24
C ALA A 3 -10.31 5.40 -33.55
N PRO A 4 -10.77 6.27 -32.63
CA PRO A 4 -10.66 7.71 -32.80
C PRO A 4 -9.19 8.12 -32.92
N VAL A 5 -8.86 8.80 -34.01
CA VAL A 5 -7.52 9.31 -34.27
C VAL A 5 -7.32 10.54 -33.41
N MET A 6 -6.50 10.44 -32.36
CA MET A 6 -6.15 11.60 -31.53
C MET A 6 -5.45 12.66 -32.38
N SER A 7 -5.78 13.94 -32.13
CA SER A 7 -5.20 15.03 -32.90
C SER A 7 -3.70 15.15 -32.64
N GLN A 8 -2.95 15.60 -33.65
CA GLN A 8 -1.49 15.76 -33.54
C GLN A 8 -1.09 16.72 -32.41
N LEU A 9 -1.92 17.73 -32.14
CA LEU A 9 -1.73 18.68 -31.05
C LEU A 9 -1.88 18.01 -29.68
N GLU A 10 -2.91 17.16 -29.50
CA GLU A 10 -3.10 16.39 -28.26
C GLU A 10 -1.95 15.41 -28.02
N ASN A 11 -1.44 14.76 -29.07
CA ASN A 11 -0.28 13.88 -28.93
C ASN A 11 0.98 14.68 -28.54
N THR A 12 1.17 15.86 -29.13
CA THR A 12 2.31 16.72 -28.81
C THR A 12 2.23 17.23 -27.38
N SER A 13 1.06 17.67 -26.91
CA SER A 13 0.88 18.14 -25.53
C SER A 13 1.04 17.02 -24.52
N ALA A 14 0.59 15.80 -24.83
CA ALA A 14 0.83 14.62 -23.99
C ALA A 14 2.32 14.31 -23.85
N ILE A 15 3.09 14.33 -24.96
CA ILE A 15 4.54 14.13 -24.93
C ILE A 15 5.22 15.21 -24.10
N LEU A 16 4.88 16.49 -24.31
CA LEU A 16 5.45 17.60 -23.53
C LEU A 16 5.18 17.41 -22.03
N GLY A 17 3.94 17.07 -21.65
CA GLY A 17 3.56 16.83 -20.26
C GLY A 17 4.34 15.68 -19.62
N GLU A 18 4.48 14.57 -20.33
CA GLU A 18 5.26 13.42 -19.85
C GLU A 18 6.73 13.78 -19.58
N TYR A 19 7.37 14.50 -20.51
CA TYR A 19 8.76 14.90 -20.35
C TYR A 19 8.95 15.93 -19.23
N MET A 20 8.00 16.86 -19.05
CA MET A 20 8.02 17.79 -17.93
C MET A 20 7.95 17.07 -16.59
N LEU A 21 7.13 16.01 -16.48
CA LEU A 21 7.06 15.17 -15.28
C LEU A 21 8.37 14.40 -15.04
N LYS A 22 9.10 14.03 -16.10
CA LYS A 22 10.46 13.46 -16.04
C LYS A 22 11.55 14.51 -15.72
N GLY A 23 11.18 15.76 -15.45
CA GLY A 23 12.11 16.84 -15.09
C GLY A 23 12.77 17.55 -16.27
N TRP A 24 12.28 17.36 -17.49
CA TRP A 24 12.72 18.13 -18.65
C TRP A 24 12.16 19.55 -18.61
N THR A 25 12.95 20.49 -19.12
CA THR A 25 12.62 21.91 -19.08
C THR A 25 12.33 22.44 -20.48
N LEU A 26 11.28 23.24 -20.63
CA LEU A 26 11.02 23.97 -21.86
C LEU A 26 12.05 25.10 -22.00
N THR A 27 12.62 25.23 -23.19
CA THR A 27 13.53 26.33 -23.52
C THR A 27 12.79 27.45 -24.25
N ASP A 28 13.41 28.62 -24.28
CA ASP A 28 13.00 29.78 -25.07
C ASP A 28 13.26 29.62 -26.58
N LEU A 29 14.03 28.59 -26.95
CA LEU A 29 14.33 28.26 -28.33
C LEU A 29 13.20 27.43 -28.95
N HIS A 30 12.82 27.76 -30.18
CA HIS A 30 11.82 27.02 -30.95
C HIS A 30 12.51 26.10 -31.95
N CYS A 31 11.91 24.96 -32.26
CA CYS A 31 12.47 24.04 -33.25
C CYS A 31 12.54 24.69 -34.64
N ASP A 32 13.71 24.64 -35.29
CA ASP A 32 13.91 25.27 -36.61
C ASP A 32 13.00 24.71 -37.71
N LYS A 33 12.57 23.44 -37.57
CA LYS A 33 11.73 22.74 -38.55
C LYS A 33 10.27 23.18 -38.49
N CYS A 34 9.65 23.11 -37.31
CA CYS A 34 8.23 23.44 -37.17
C CYS A 34 7.98 24.89 -36.75
N ARG A 35 8.95 25.56 -36.11
CA ARG A 35 8.89 26.93 -35.54
C ARG A 35 7.76 27.21 -34.54
N VAL A 36 6.86 26.26 -34.30
CA VAL A 36 5.71 26.37 -33.40
C VAL A 36 6.00 25.73 -32.05
N THR A 37 6.78 24.65 -32.02
CA THR A 37 7.02 23.88 -30.78
C THR A 37 8.33 24.33 -30.11
N PRO A 38 8.30 24.72 -28.83
CA PRO A 38 9.51 24.99 -28.06
C PRO A 38 10.34 23.72 -27.90
N LEU A 39 11.67 23.87 -27.89
CA LEU A 39 12.60 22.77 -27.62
C LEU A 39 12.60 22.45 -26.13
N MET A 40 12.64 21.16 -25.80
CA MET A 40 12.86 20.67 -24.44
C MET A 40 14.33 20.37 -24.21
N ARG A 41 14.81 20.63 -22.99
CA ARG A 41 16.18 20.39 -22.54
C ARG A 41 16.18 19.39 -21.39
N GLU A 42 17.09 18.43 -21.48
CA GLU A 42 17.31 17.41 -20.46
C GLU A 42 17.81 18.01 -19.14
N PRO A 43 17.37 17.51 -17.97
CA PRO A 43 17.88 17.96 -16.68
C PRO A 43 19.39 17.74 -16.55
N ASN A 44 20.10 18.76 -16.03
CA ASN A 44 21.56 18.77 -15.95
C ASN A 44 22.14 17.54 -15.24
N ALA A 45 21.46 17.06 -14.19
CA ALA A 45 21.90 15.90 -13.42
C ALA A 45 21.99 14.62 -14.29
N ALA A 46 21.05 14.43 -15.23
CA ALA A 46 21.03 13.28 -16.12
C ALA A 46 22.19 13.33 -17.12
N ALA A 47 22.40 14.48 -17.76
CA ALA A 47 23.50 14.68 -18.71
C ALA A 47 24.89 14.49 -18.05
N THR A 48 25.09 15.03 -16.84
CA THR A 48 26.35 14.89 -16.10
C THR A 48 26.62 13.43 -15.71
N ARG A 49 25.59 12.68 -15.28
CA ARG A 49 25.75 11.27 -14.88
C ARG A 49 26.23 10.41 -16.05
N GLU A 50 25.78 10.71 -17.26
CA GLU A 50 26.12 9.97 -18.48
C GLU A 50 27.32 10.56 -19.23
N SER A 51 27.95 11.61 -18.69
CA SER A 51 29.11 12.29 -19.29
C SER A 51 28.88 12.71 -20.75
N ARG A 52 27.65 13.15 -21.07
CA ARG A 52 27.28 13.63 -22.41
C ARG A 52 26.79 15.07 -22.38
N ASP A 53 26.86 15.72 -23.53
CA ASP A 53 26.32 17.05 -23.71
C ASP A 53 24.78 17.04 -23.57
N ARG A 54 24.24 18.17 -23.08
CA ARG A 54 22.80 18.34 -22.90
C ARG A 54 22.10 18.27 -24.24
N ILE A 55 21.23 17.28 -24.40
CA ILE A 55 20.43 17.16 -25.61
C ILE A 55 19.22 18.10 -25.56
N GLN A 56 18.85 18.59 -26.74
CA GLN A 56 17.62 19.34 -26.98
C GLN A 56 16.75 18.55 -27.95
N PHE A 57 15.44 18.63 -27.73
CA PHE A 57 14.48 17.74 -28.39
C PHE A 57 13.17 18.48 -28.71
N CYS A 58 12.61 18.28 -29.90
CA CYS A 58 11.31 18.81 -30.31
C CYS A 58 10.23 17.74 -30.26
N ALA A 59 9.24 17.86 -29.37
CA ALA A 59 8.16 16.89 -29.23
C ALA A 59 7.39 16.60 -30.54
N LEU A 60 7.23 17.60 -31.40
CA LEU A 60 6.47 17.47 -32.65
C LEU A 60 7.28 16.83 -33.79
N CYS A 61 8.54 17.23 -33.95
CA CYS A 61 9.36 16.78 -35.09
C CYS A 61 10.14 15.51 -34.78
N ASP A 62 10.58 15.36 -33.53
CA ASP A 62 11.52 14.31 -33.16
C ASP A 62 10.82 13.05 -32.64
N GLY A 63 9.55 13.17 -32.20
CA GLY A 63 8.70 12.07 -31.70
C GLY A 63 9.22 11.44 -30.40
N ARG A 64 8.53 10.45 -29.82
CA ARG A 64 9.06 9.78 -28.60
C ARG A 64 10.46 9.20 -28.89
N PRO A 65 11.52 9.59 -28.16
CA PRO A 65 12.89 9.09 -28.39
C PRO A 65 13.04 7.58 -28.13
N GLU A 66 12.10 6.95 -27.41
CA GLU A 66 12.05 5.50 -27.22
C GLU A 66 12.01 4.71 -28.54
N THR A 67 11.53 5.32 -29.64
CA THR A 67 11.52 4.68 -30.97
C THR A 67 12.74 5.03 -31.83
N ARG A 68 13.72 5.81 -31.33
CA ARG A 68 14.93 6.16 -32.11
C ARG A 68 16.03 5.10 -32.12
N ILE A 69 15.88 4.02 -31.36
CA ILE A 69 16.92 2.98 -31.26
C ILE A 69 17.13 2.22 -32.59
N SER A 70 16.24 2.34 -33.59
CA SER A 70 16.31 1.46 -34.78
C SER A 70 16.62 2.11 -36.14
N ASN A 71 16.70 3.45 -36.28
CA ASN A 71 16.74 4.05 -37.64
C ASN A 71 17.83 5.09 -37.91
N SER A 72 18.89 5.18 -37.09
CA SER A 72 20.08 5.97 -37.46
C SER A 72 21.08 5.13 -38.26
N THR A 73 20.66 4.63 -39.43
CA THR A 73 21.58 4.11 -40.45
C THR A 73 22.24 5.29 -41.14
N ARG A 74 23.24 5.88 -40.48
CA ARG A 74 24.14 6.85 -41.09
C ARG A 74 24.95 6.12 -42.16
N GLN A 75 24.63 6.37 -43.43
CA GLN A 75 25.45 5.99 -44.58
C GLN A 75 26.86 6.59 -44.42
N LEU A 76 27.86 5.74 -44.18
CA LEU A 76 29.30 5.98 -44.40
C LEU A 76 30.01 4.62 -44.61
N PRO A 77 31.19 4.61 -45.27
CA PRO A 77 31.69 3.57 -46.18
C PRO A 77 32.06 2.23 -45.52
N PRO A 78 32.25 1.15 -46.31
CA PRO A 78 32.23 -0.22 -45.80
C PRO A 78 33.34 -0.51 -44.78
N PRO A 79 33.03 -1.20 -43.66
CA PRO A 79 34.03 -1.59 -42.68
C PRO A 79 34.80 -2.82 -43.13
N THR A 80 36.12 -2.68 -43.06
CA THR A 80 37.06 -3.79 -43.04
C THR A 80 36.77 -4.69 -41.85
N GLN A 81 36.67 -5.98 -42.13
CA GLN A 81 36.41 -7.04 -41.17
C GLN A 81 37.57 -7.14 -40.17
N SER A 82 37.26 -7.03 -38.88
CA SER A 82 38.09 -7.64 -37.84
C SER A 82 37.24 -7.93 -36.61
N SER A 83 37.10 -9.23 -36.39
CA SER A 83 36.57 -9.97 -35.25
C SER A 83 36.73 -9.30 -33.89
N SER A 84 35.65 -9.35 -33.10
CA SER A 84 35.66 -9.62 -31.66
C SER A 84 34.23 -9.93 -31.21
N MET A 85 33.87 -11.21 -31.15
CA MET A 85 32.66 -11.64 -30.45
C MET A 85 32.95 -11.68 -28.96
N ILE A 86 32.45 -10.71 -28.20
CA ILE A 86 32.19 -10.86 -26.77
C ILE A 86 30.68 -10.69 -26.59
N VAL A 87 29.98 -11.82 -26.65
CA VAL A 87 28.57 -11.93 -26.30
C VAL A 87 28.49 -11.84 -24.78
N ASN A 88 28.07 -10.68 -24.27
CA ASN A 88 27.92 -10.44 -22.84
C ASN A 88 26.53 -10.95 -22.40
N ASN A 89 26.50 -12.11 -21.74
CA ASN A 89 25.33 -12.70 -21.11
C ASN A 89 24.92 -11.92 -19.83
N GLN A 90 24.58 -10.63 -19.92
CA GLN A 90 24.10 -9.83 -18.78
C GLN A 90 22.62 -9.43 -18.87
N GLU A 91 21.92 -9.80 -19.94
CA GLU A 91 20.56 -9.29 -20.24
C GLU A 91 19.44 -9.96 -19.42
N TYR A 92 19.75 -10.91 -18.54
CA TYR A 92 18.76 -11.69 -17.79
C TYR A 92 18.67 -11.30 -16.30
N GLU A 93 19.66 -10.60 -15.75
CA GLU A 93 19.69 -10.23 -14.33
C GLU A 93 19.08 -8.83 -14.06
N GLU A 94 18.98 -7.98 -15.08
CA GLU A 94 18.47 -6.60 -14.94
C GLU A 94 16.96 -6.55 -14.63
N LYS A 95 16.19 -7.52 -15.13
CA LYS A 95 14.72 -7.55 -14.94
C LYS A 95 14.29 -7.79 -13.49
N GLU A 96 15.03 -8.58 -12.71
CA GLU A 96 14.66 -8.81 -11.30
C GLU A 96 14.94 -7.59 -10.43
N THR A 97 16.02 -6.85 -10.71
CA THR A 97 16.38 -5.64 -9.94
C THR A 97 15.38 -4.49 -10.14
N LEU A 98 14.79 -4.39 -11.33
CA LEU A 98 13.75 -3.40 -11.64
C LEU A 98 12.50 -3.60 -10.77
N ASN A 99 12.00 -4.83 -10.67
CA ASN A 99 10.79 -5.13 -9.90
C ASN A 99 10.95 -4.80 -8.40
N GLN A 100 12.11 -5.08 -7.81
CA GLN A 100 12.39 -4.73 -6.42
C GLN A 100 12.40 -3.22 -6.19
N SER A 101 12.88 -2.45 -7.17
CA SER A 101 12.91 -0.99 -7.08
C SER A 101 11.50 -0.38 -7.15
N ASP A 102 10.61 -0.96 -7.95
CA ASP A 102 9.22 -0.51 -8.08
C ASP A 102 8.41 -0.79 -6.80
N GLU A 103 8.57 -1.98 -6.20
CA GLU A 103 7.92 -2.32 -4.92
C GLU A 103 8.43 -1.44 -3.77
N ALA A 104 9.73 -1.16 -3.74
CA ALA A 104 10.32 -0.23 -2.78
C ALA A 104 9.79 1.20 -2.97
N ALA A 105 9.63 1.67 -4.21
CA ALA A 105 9.09 2.99 -4.51
C ALA A 105 7.65 3.15 -4.03
N LEU A 106 6.79 2.14 -4.23
CA LEU A 106 5.43 2.11 -3.70
C LEU A 106 5.41 2.18 -2.17
N SER A 107 6.21 1.34 -1.52
CA SER A 107 6.32 1.32 -0.06
C SER A 107 6.83 2.65 0.52
N ILE A 108 7.77 3.31 -0.16
CA ILE A 108 8.24 4.64 0.22
C ILE A 108 7.10 5.66 0.10
N SER A 109 6.34 5.63 -1.00
CA SER A 109 5.24 6.57 -1.21
C SER A 109 4.18 6.45 -0.10
N ASP A 110 3.83 5.24 0.31
CA ASP A 110 2.89 4.99 1.41
C ASP A 110 3.41 5.50 2.76
N LEU A 111 4.72 5.36 3.03
CA LEU A 111 5.32 5.87 4.25
C LEU A 111 5.39 7.39 4.26
N LEU A 112 5.68 8.04 3.13
CA LEU A 112 5.64 9.50 3.02
C LEU A 112 4.24 10.05 3.32
N LEU A 113 3.18 9.39 2.83
CA LEU A 113 1.79 9.74 3.16
C LEU A 113 1.48 9.57 4.66
N LYS A 114 2.14 8.62 5.33
CA LYS A 114 2.07 8.43 6.79
C LYS A 114 2.95 9.41 7.59
N GLY A 115 3.59 10.37 6.94
CA GLY A 115 4.42 11.39 7.58
C GLY A 115 5.87 10.98 7.84
N TYR A 116 6.33 9.88 7.25
CA TYR A 116 7.76 9.56 7.20
C TYR A 116 8.48 10.56 6.29
N SER A 117 9.80 10.65 6.42
CA SER A 117 10.61 11.60 5.64
C SER A 117 11.71 10.86 4.88
N LEU A 118 11.84 11.09 3.57
CA LEU A 118 12.94 10.53 2.79
C LEU A 118 14.28 11.10 3.27
N LEU A 119 15.25 10.21 3.51
CA LEU A 119 16.62 10.57 3.86
C LEU A 119 17.48 10.50 2.59
N GLY A 120 18.48 11.38 2.49
CA GLY A 120 19.44 11.38 1.38
C GLY A 120 20.51 10.28 1.47
N GLU A 121 20.25 9.25 2.28
CA GLU A 121 21.18 8.14 2.54
C GLU A 121 20.56 6.83 2.03
N ASN A 122 21.40 5.90 1.59
CA ASN A 122 20.97 4.61 1.06
C ASN A 122 21.17 3.49 2.09
N CYS A 123 20.42 2.41 1.93
CA CYS A 123 20.54 1.22 2.77
C CYS A 123 21.97 0.62 2.70
N PRO A 124 22.63 0.34 3.84
CA PRO A 124 23.97 -0.26 3.85
C PRO A 124 23.96 -1.76 3.53
N ASN A 125 22.79 -2.40 3.54
CA ASN A 125 22.68 -3.83 3.22
C ASN A 125 22.96 -4.06 1.73
N SER A 126 23.84 -5.01 1.41
CA SER A 126 24.23 -5.34 0.03
C SER A 126 23.05 -5.75 -0.85
N ASN A 127 22.01 -6.33 -0.24
CA ASN A 127 20.82 -6.80 -0.94
C ASN A 127 19.82 -5.68 -1.28
N CYS A 128 20.00 -4.48 -0.73
CA CYS A 128 19.09 -3.34 -0.92
C CYS A 128 19.81 -2.13 -1.54
N LYS A 129 20.77 -2.41 -2.43
CA LYS A 129 21.64 -1.38 -3.02
C LYS A 129 20.82 -0.34 -3.77
N GLY A 130 21.04 0.93 -3.46
CA GLY A 130 20.34 2.05 -4.11
C GLY A 130 18.98 2.41 -3.52
N ILE A 131 18.44 1.61 -2.60
CA ILE A 131 17.17 1.93 -1.93
C ILE A 131 17.41 3.00 -0.86
N PRO A 132 16.74 4.17 -0.93
CA PRO A 132 16.91 5.23 0.06
C PRO A 132 16.28 4.85 1.41
N LEU A 133 16.88 5.33 2.49
CA LEU A 133 16.33 5.20 3.84
C LEU A 133 15.22 6.23 4.09
N VAL A 134 14.26 5.87 4.93
CA VAL A 134 13.20 6.77 5.40
C VAL A 134 13.32 6.99 6.91
N GLY A 135 13.15 8.22 7.35
CA GLY A 135 13.10 8.61 8.76
C GLY A 135 11.68 8.52 9.31
N TYR A 136 11.57 8.13 10.58
CA TYR A 136 10.29 8.05 11.27
C TYR A 136 9.61 9.42 11.41
N PRO A 137 8.27 9.46 11.51
CA PRO A 137 7.54 10.69 11.78
C PRO A 137 8.03 11.38 13.05
N LYS A 138 7.88 12.70 13.11
CA LYS A 138 8.22 13.47 14.31
C LYS A 138 7.37 12.96 15.49
N LYS A 139 8.00 12.86 16.67
CA LYS A 139 7.30 12.54 17.92
C LYS A 139 6.28 13.66 18.22
N SER A 140 5.30 13.41 19.08
CA SER A 140 4.32 14.42 19.54
C SER A 140 4.97 15.69 20.10
N ASN A 141 6.19 15.55 20.65
CA ASN A 141 7.00 16.65 21.16
C ASN A 141 7.66 17.53 20.07
N GLY A 142 7.40 17.25 18.78
CA GLY A 142 7.99 17.94 17.63
C GLY A 142 9.46 17.57 17.35
N MET A 143 10.08 16.77 18.22
CA MET A 143 11.45 16.29 18.04
C MET A 143 11.52 15.28 16.89
N LYS A 144 12.58 15.40 16.07
CA LYS A 144 12.87 14.46 14.98
C LYS A 144 13.31 13.13 15.58
N ASP A 145 12.73 12.04 15.08
CA ASP A 145 13.18 10.70 15.40
C ASP A 145 14.46 10.38 14.61
N SER A 146 15.50 9.91 15.30
CA SER A 146 16.79 9.57 14.71
C SER A 146 16.81 8.19 14.05
N ARG A 147 15.75 7.41 14.22
CA ARG A 147 15.60 6.11 13.61
C ARG A 147 15.40 6.25 12.10
N LYS A 148 16.10 5.40 11.36
CA LYS A 148 16.05 5.24 9.90
C LYS A 148 15.55 3.84 9.60
N LEU A 149 14.79 3.67 8.53
CA LEU A 149 14.18 2.41 8.10
C LEU A 149 14.46 2.20 6.60
N CYS A 150 14.80 0.98 6.21
CA CYS A 150 14.84 0.57 4.80
C CYS A 150 13.55 -0.18 4.51
N VAL A 151 12.84 0.24 3.46
CA VAL A 151 11.54 -0.36 3.09
C VAL A 151 11.65 -1.77 2.52
N SER A 152 12.82 -2.16 2.00
CA SER A 152 13.00 -3.45 1.34
C SER A 152 13.39 -4.55 2.33
N CYS A 153 14.40 -4.32 3.18
CA CYS A 153 14.80 -5.31 4.19
C CYS A 153 14.21 -5.08 5.58
N ASN A 154 13.36 -4.06 5.76
CA ASN A 154 12.74 -3.67 7.04
C ASN A 154 13.71 -3.46 8.21
N SER A 155 14.99 -3.32 7.90
CA SER A 155 16.04 -3.09 8.90
C SER A 155 15.99 -1.65 9.38
N ARG A 156 16.33 -1.45 10.66
CA ARG A 156 16.27 -0.16 11.34
C ARG A 156 17.68 0.24 11.78
N TRP A 157 18.02 1.50 11.57
CA TRP A 157 19.29 2.08 11.99
C TRP A 157 19.04 3.32 12.83
N ILE A 158 20.00 3.69 13.65
CA ILE A 158 19.98 4.89 14.48
C ILE A 158 21.32 5.58 14.28
N ASP A 159 21.30 6.90 14.11
CA ASP A 159 22.55 7.66 14.08
C ASP A 159 23.25 7.60 15.43
N GLU A 160 24.54 7.29 15.42
CA GLU A 160 25.36 7.18 16.63
C GLU A 160 25.30 8.45 17.50
N SER A 161 25.32 9.62 16.86
CA SER A 161 25.15 10.92 17.54
C SER A 161 23.82 11.11 18.28
N SER A 162 22.80 10.32 17.94
CA SER A 162 21.49 10.37 18.60
C SER A 162 21.39 9.39 19.76
N ILE A 163 22.15 8.29 19.70
CA ILE A 163 22.25 7.29 20.78
C ILE A 163 22.81 7.95 22.04
N GLU A 164 23.86 8.76 21.90
CA GLU A 164 24.49 9.49 23.02
C GLU A 164 23.51 10.46 23.71
N LYS A 165 22.63 11.10 22.95
CA LYS A 165 21.66 12.07 23.47
C LYS A 165 20.49 11.42 24.20
N GLU A 166 20.06 10.25 23.73
CA GLU A 166 18.95 9.52 24.36
C GLU A 166 19.43 8.62 25.51
N GLY A 167 20.73 8.61 25.83
CA GLY A 167 21.29 7.82 26.94
C GLY A 167 21.16 6.32 26.75
N MET A 168 20.97 5.85 25.50
CA MET A 168 20.93 4.43 25.20
C MET A 168 22.36 3.89 25.18
N THR A 169 22.67 2.94 26.05
CA THR A 169 23.96 2.25 26.01
C THR A 169 23.95 1.23 24.87
N ILE A 170 24.92 1.33 23.97
CA ILE A 170 25.16 0.31 22.95
C ILE A 170 25.64 -0.94 23.67
N ILE A 171 24.73 -1.88 23.91
CA ILE A 171 25.12 -3.21 24.38
C ILE A 171 25.73 -3.90 23.16
N ASN A 172 27.06 -3.95 23.12
CA ASN A 172 27.77 -4.75 22.14
C ASN A 172 27.25 -6.19 22.22
N GLN A 173 26.70 -6.70 21.12
CA GLN A 173 26.01 -7.99 21.03
C GLN A 173 26.87 -9.20 21.46
N SER A 174 28.17 -8.99 21.67
CA SER A 174 29.11 -9.98 22.23
C SER A 174 28.96 -10.19 23.75
N GLN A 175 28.18 -9.37 24.46
CA GLN A 175 27.85 -9.62 25.87
C GLN A 175 26.37 -10.00 26.00
N GLU A 176 26.16 -11.31 26.10
CA GLU A 176 24.86 -11.94 26.39
C GLU A 176 24.20 -11.26 27.59
N SER A 177 22.95 -10.82 27.44
CA SER A 177 22.21 -10.14 28.50
C SER A 177 22.15 -11.01 29.78
N PRO A 178 22.33 -10.44 30.99
CA PRO A 178 22.19 -11.18 32.23
C PRO A 178 20.85 -11.92 32.35
N LYS A 179 19.79 -11.39 31.72
CA LYS A 179 18.46 -12.02 31.66
C LYS A 179 18.40 -13.21 30.70
N SER A 180 19.11 -13.16 29.57
CA SER A 180 19.22 -14.34 28.70
C SER A 180 20.06 -15.40 29.41
N LYS A 181 21.20 -15.04 30.01
CA LYS A 181 22.02 -16.01 30.74
C LYS A 181 21.25 -16.74 31.85
N ALA A 182 20.51 -16.01 32.69
CA ALA A 182 19.69 -16.61 33.75
C ALA A 182 18.57 -17.51 33.20
N LYS A 183 18.00 -17.18 32.04
CA LYS A 183 16.99 -18.00 31.38
C LYS A 183 17.58 -19.30 30.84
N TRP A 184 18.77 -19.26 30.27
CA TRP A 184 19.44 -20.45 29.73
C TRP A 184 19.91 -21.38 30.87
N GLU A 185 20.40 -20.80 31.97
CA GLU A 185 20.72 -21.55 33.20
C GLU A 185 19.49 -22.23 33.80
N LEU A 186 18.31 -21.60 33.77
CA LEU A 186 17.05 -22.21 34.26
C LEU A 186 16.64 -23.46 33.47
N TYR A 187 16.97 -23.52 32.18
CA TYR A 187 16.65 -24.66 31.31
C TYR A 187 17.82 -25.65 31.13
N GLY A 188 18.95 -25.44 31.82
CA GLY A 188 20.13 -26.32 31.72
C GLY A 188 20.74 -26.38 30.31
N LEU A 189 20.53 -25.36 29.49
CA LEU A 189 21.11 -25.23 28.15
C LEU A 189 22.39 -24.38 28.26
N ASP A 190 23.51 -24.88 27.77
CA ASP A 190 24.72 -24.08 27.67
C ASP A 190 24.56 -22.95 26.62
N SER A 191 25.40 -21.91 26.67
CA SER A 191 25.35 -20.75 25.74
C SER A 191 25.45 -21.12 24.25
N PHE A 192 25.65 -22.40 23.91
CA PHE A 192 25.69 -22.90 22.54
C PHE A 192 24.45 -23.72 22.15
N GLY A 193 23.46 -23.86 23.03
CA GLY A 193 22.22 -24.59 22.75
C GLY A 193 22.40 -26.09 22.64
N ASN A 194 23.53 -26.62 23.11
CA ASN A 194 23.74 -28.05 23.17
C ASN A 194 23.21 -28.56 24.50
N ALA A 195 22.20 -29.42 24.44
CA ALA A 195 21.78 -30.18 25.60
C ALA A 195 22.94 -31.09 26.01
N GLN A 196 23.63 -30.73 27.10
CA GLN A 196 24.68 -31.55 27.67
C GLN A 196 24.05 -32.84 28.21
N ILE A 197 23.98 -33.87 27.37
CA ILE A 197 23.72 -35.25 27.80
C ILE A 197 25.02 -35.73 28.45
N ASN A 198 25.25 -35.31 29.69
CA ASN A 198 26.31 -35.87 30.51
C ASN A 198 25.88 -37.30 30.91
N GLN A 199 26.40 -38.30 30.19
CA GLN A 199 26.52 -39.67 30.69
C GLN A 199 27.52 -39.67 31.85
N SER A 200 27.09 -39.24 33.04
CA SER A 200 27.79 -39.56 34.28
C SER A 200 27.12 -40.80 34.88
N GLU A 201 27.80 -41.94 34.78
CA GLU A 201 27.52 -43.14 35.56
C GLU A 201 27.72 -42.84 37.06
N GLY A 202 26.69 -42.29 37.69
CA GLY A 202 26.65 -42.05 39.13
C GLY A 202 25.32 -42.54 39.66
N LYS A 203 25.36 -43.58 40.50
CA LYS A 203 24.23 -44.08 41.31
C LYS A 203 23.70 -42.95 42.21
N GLY A 204 22.78 -42.15 41.70
CA GLY A 204 21.98 -41.19 42.46
C GLY A 204 20.52 -41.52 42.22
N GLU A 205 19.80 -41.82 43.30
CA GLU A 205 18.34 -41.99 43.29
C GLU A 205 17.68 -40.85 42.51
N LYS A 206 17.11 -41.18 41.35
CA LYS A 206 16.17 -40.30 40.66
C LYS A 206 14.97 -40.13 41.59
N LYS A 207 14.92 -39.00 42.30
CA LYS A 207 13.64 -38.41 42.67
C LYS A 207 12.96 -38.02 41.37
N VAL A 208 12.15 -38.94 40.87
CA VAL A 208 11.05 -38.62 39.95
C VAL A 208 10.20 -37.62 40.72
N LEU A 209 10.38 -36.33 40.43
CA LEU A 209 9.44 -35.32 40.87
C LEU A 209 8.11 -35.70 40.23
N ASP A 210 7.15 -35.99 41.09
CA ASP A 210 5.83 -36.42 40.70
C ASP A 210 5.22 -35.31 39.84
N ASN A 211 4.78 -35.65 38.63
CA ASN A 211 4.27 -34.66 37.67
C ASN A 211 3.11 -33.84 38.27
N GLU A 212 2.39 -34.42 39.22
CA GLU A 212 1.30 -33.74 39.94
C GLU A 212 1.78 -32.64 40.89
N GLU A 213 2.99 -32.75 41.44
CA GLU A 213 3.57 -31.73 42.32
C GLU A 213 3.97 -30.49 41.51
N PHE A 214 4.57 -30.71 40.34
CA PHE A 214 4.91 -29.63 39.41
C PHE A 214 3.67 -28.88 38.90
N ASP A 215 2.61 -29.61 38.50
CA ASP A 215 1.36 -28.99 38.05
C ASP A 215 0.65 -28.20 39.17
N ARG A 216 0.79 -28.63 40.42
CA ARG A 216 0.23 -27.93 41.58
C ARG A 216 0.96 -26.60 41.82
N GLU A 217 2.28 -26.61 41.75
CA GLU A 217 3.11 -25.41 41.96
C GLU A 217 2.95 -24.39 40.82
N ALA A 218 2.75 -24.87 39.59
CA ALA A 218 2.41 -24.02 38.45
C ALA A 218 1.06 -23.31 38.64
N ARG A 219 0.03 -24.00 39.17
CA ARG A 219 -1.28 -23.40 39.43
C ARG A 219 -1.26 -22.38 40.58
N ASP A 220 -0.51 -22.66 41.64
CA ASP A 220 -0.37 -21.72 42.76
C ASP A 220 0.37 -20.44 42.36
N SER A 221 1.37 -20.55 41.46
CA SER A 221 2.05 -19.39 40.90
C SER A 221 1.13 -18.49 40.08
N VAL A 222 0.18 -19.06 39.32
CA VAL A 222 -0.83 -18.30 38.57
C VAL A 222 -1.80 -17.59 39.51
N LYS A 223 -2.24 -18.25 40.59
CA LYS A 223 -3.12 -17.63 41.60
C LYS A 223 -2.47 -16.42 42.26
N ARG A 224 -1.18 -16.49 42.61
CA ARG A 224 -0.45 -15.35 43.19
C ARG A 224 -0.41 -14.13 42.26
N LEU A 225 -0.23 -14.35 40.96
CA LEU A 225 -0.22 -13.26 39.98
C LEU A 225 -1.61 -12.64 39.78
N GLN A 226 -2.67 -13.44 39.88
CA GLN A 226 -4.05 -12.93 39.77
C GLN A 226 -4.50 -12.17 41.03
N SER A 227 -4.09 -12.62 42.23
CA SER A 227 -4.46 -11.94 43.47
C SER A 227 -3.67 -10.66 43.73
N GLY A 228 -2.50 -10.49 43.12
CA GLY A 228 -1.66 -9.29 43.32
C GLY A 228 -2.12 -8.04 42.55
N ASN A 229 -3.15 -8.15 41.70
CA ASN A 229 -3.56 -7.07 40.78
C ASN A 229 -4.86 -6.36 41.19
N THR A 230 -5.42 -6.64 42.37
CA THR A 230 -6.77 -6.18 42.75
C THR A 230 -6.81 -5.24 43.97
N GLU A 231 -5.68 -4.78 44.50
CA GLU A 231 -5.68 -4.00 45.76
C GLU A 231 -5.20 -2.54 45.65
N LYS A 232 -5.02 -1.96 44.45
CA LYS A 232 -4.69 -0.53 44.34
C LYS A 232 -5.26 0.11 43.08
N GLU A 233 -6.51 0.54 43.13
CA GLU A 233 -7.04 1.70 42.38
C GLU A 233 -8.48 1.98 42.83
N GLU A 234 -8.62 2.47 44.07
CA GLU A 234 -9.76 3.29 44.49
C GLU A 234 -9.17 4.65 44.85
N ASP A 235 -9.17 5.58 43.89
CA ASP A 235 -9.12 7.01 44.19
C ASP A 235 -10.06 7.73 43.21
N ASP A 236 -10.98 8.46 43.82
CA ASP A 236 -12.12 9.17 43.25
C ASP A 236 -11.75 10.15 42.13
N VAL A 237 -12.45 10.05 40.99
CA VAL A 237 -12.77 11.24 40.19
C VAL A 237 -14.23 11.20 39.77
N ASN A 238 -15.03 11.86 40.61
CA ASN A 238 -16.39 12.33 40.35
C ASN A 238 -16.44 13.21 39.08
N MET A 239 -17.22 12.81 38.06
CA MET A 239 -17.51 13.66 36.90
C MET A 239 -19.02 13.79 36.78
N GLU A 240 -19.54 14.93 37.26
CA GLU A 240 -20.95 15.31 37.24
C GLU A 240 -21.51 15.42 35.82
N GLU A 241 -22.65 14.76 35.64
CA GLU A 241 -23.87 15.22 34.95
C GLU A 241 -23.78 16.58 34.23
N ILE A 242 -23.84 16.55 32.89
CA ILE A 242 -24.33 17.67 32.09
C ILE A 242 -25.35 17.13 31.10
N ASP A 243 -26.61 17.18 31.53
CA ASP A 243 -27.78 17.20 30.65
C ASP A 243 -27.80 18.51 29.87
N LYS A 244 -27.97 18.43 28.55
CA LYS A 244 -28.51 19.53 27.75
C LYS A 244 -29.50 19.02 26.72
N ASP A 245 -30.76 19.25 27.07
CA ASP A 245 -31.93 19.35 26.21
C ASP A 245 -31.65 20.20 24.96
N PHE A 246 -32.12 19.72 23.81
CA PHE A 246 -32.39 20.55 22.63
C PHE A 246 -33.62 19.97 21.91
N ASP A 247 -34.79 20.36 22.40
CA ASP A 247 -36.05 20.39 21.64
C ASP A 247 -36.20 21.77 21.00
N ASP A 248 -36.44 21.84 19.69
CA ASP A 248 -37.02 23.02 19.02
C ASP A 248 -37.66 22.55 17.69
N GLU A 249 -38.96 22.30 17.67
CA GLU A 249 -40.03 23.26 17.33
C GLU A 249 -40.09 23.62 15.83
N SER A 250 -41.06 23.05 15.13
CA SER A 250 -41.78 23.74 14.06
C SER A 250 -43.06 22.99 13.67
N LYS A 251 -44.12 23.26 14.44
CA LYS A 251 -45.51 23.10 14.02
C LYS A 251 -46.07 24.49 13.65
N ALA A 252 -46.57 24.63 12.44
CA ALA A 252 -47.70 25.51 12.07
C ALA A 252 -48.09 25.16 10.63
N LYS A 253 -49.34 25.16 10.17
CA LYS A 253 -50.67 25.38 10.76
C LYS A 253 -51.65 24.83 9.73
N ALA A 254 -52.73 24.20 10.20
CA ALA A 254 -53.88 23.87 9.38
C ALA A 254 -54.67 25.14 9.00
N GLN A 255 -55.23 25.17 7.79
CA GLN A 255 -56.45 25.92 7.52
C GLN A 255 -57.41 25.07 6.70
N THR A 256 -58.59 24.92 7.28
CA THR A 256 -59.76 24.18 6.82
C THR A 256 -60.74 25.20 6.26
N SER A 257 -61.27 25.00 5.05
CA SER A 257 -62.52 25.63 4.63
C SER A 257 -63.24 24.81 3.55
N SER A 258 -64.31 24.15 3.99
CA SER A 258 -65.65 24.02 3.39
C SER A 258 -65.85 23.76 1.88
N ASN A 259 -66.53 22.64 1.62
CA ASN A 259 -67.70 22.42 0.76
C ASN A 259 -67.77 23.07 -0.63
N MET A 260 -67.88 22.24 -1.67
CA MET A 260 -69.07 22.16 -2.54
C MET A 260 -69.06 20.84 -3.33
N SER A 261 -70.24 20.25 -3.43
CA SER A 261 -70.58 19.00 -4.11
C SER A 261 -70.66 19.19 -5.62
N SER A 262 -70.02 18.33 -6.40
CA SER A 262 -70.38 18.08 -7.80
C SER A 262 -69.78 16.76 -8.33
N HIS A 263 -70.67 15.80 -8.56
CA HIS A 263 -70.68 14.64 -9.48
C HIS A 263 -69.39 13.86 -9.89
N PRO A 264 -69.45 12.52 -9.95
CA PRO A 264 -68.32 11.68 -10.33
C PRO A 264 -68.16 11.65 -11.86
N ILE A 265 -67.21 12.43 -12.37
CA ILE A 265 -66.74 12.26 -13.75
C ILE A 265 -65.66 11.18 -13.72
N ARG A 266 -65.93 10.05 -14.38
CA ARG A 266 -64.96 8.98 -14.66
C ARG A 266 -63.67 9.62 -15.23
N PRO A 267 -62.50 9.43 -14.61
CA PRO A 267 -61.26 9.94 -15.17
C PRO A 267 -61.01 9.21 -16.50
N MET A 268 -60.97 9.97 -17.60
CA MET A 268 -60.40 9.47 -18.84
C MET A 268 -58.95 9.05 -18.59
N PRO A 269 -58.47 7.97 -19.22
CA PRO A 269 -57.08 7.56 -19.10
C PRO A 269 -56.19 8.71 -19.57
N THR A 270 -55.44 9.28 -18.64
CA THR A 270 -54.39 10.24 -18.96
C THR A 270 -53.43 9.60 -19.96
N PRO A 271 -53.04 10.29 -21.04
CA PRO A 271 -52.07 9.77 -21.98
C PRO A 271 -50.79 9.43 -21.20
N ARG A 272 -50.37 8.16 -21.25
CA ARG A 272 -49.13 7.72 -20.63
C ARG A 272 -48.01 8.62 -21.17
N PRO A 273 -47.13 9.15 -20.30
CA PRO A 273 -45.99 9.94 -20.76
C PRO A 273 -45.18 9.11 -21.76
N ILE A 274 -45.04 9.63 -22.99
CA ILE A 274 -44.45 8.94 -24.16
C ILE A 274 -42.93 8.72 -24.02
N ASN A 275 -42.30 9.20 -22.93
CA ASN A 275 -40.85 9.16 -22.74
C ASN A 275 -40.39 8.05 -21.78
N ASN A 276 -40.93 6.83 -21.94
CA ASN A 276 -40.27 5.66 -21.38
C ASN A 276 -39.39 5.04 -22.47
N PRO A 277 -38.06 5.28 -22.46
CA PRO A 277 -37.14 4.60 -23.36
C PRO A 277 -37.36 3.09 -23.30
N ILE A 278 -37.45 2.47 -24.49
CA ILE A 278 -37.60 1.03 -24.63
C ILE A 278 -36.29 0.40 -24.12
N PRO A 279 -36.34 -0.51 -23.13
CA PRO A 279 -35.13 -1.15 -22.63
C PRO A 279 -34.42 -1.90 -23.77
N PRO A 280 -33.08 -1.89 -23.83
CA PRO A 280 -32.33 -2.58 -24.87
C PRO A 280 -32.69 -4.08 -24.88
N THR A 281 -32.92 -4.63 -26.07
CA THR A 281 -33.10 -6.07 -26.25
C THR A 281 -31.80 -6.79 -25.89
N SER A 282 -31.91 -8.02 -25.37
CA SER A 282 -30.75 -8.89 -25.04
C SER A 282 -29.77 -9.03 -26.21
N ASP A 283 -30.29 -8.98 -27.43
CA ASP A 283 -29.54 -9.23 -28.64
C ASP A 283 -28.84 -7.97 -29.17
N SER A 284 -29.11 -6.80 -28.57
CA SER A 284 -28.42 -5.56 -28.92
C SER A 284 -26.95 -5.62 -28.44
N GLN A 285 -26.04 -4.98 -29.19
CA GLN A 285 -24.62 -4.91 -28.80
C GLN A 285 -24.43 -4.34 -27.40
N LEU A 286 -25.26 -3.37 -27.02
CA LEU A 286 -25.27 -2.79 -25.68
C LEU A 286 -25.75 -3.81 -24.64
N GLY A 287 -26.80 -4.58 -24.94
CA GLY A 287 -27.27 -5.68 -24.09
C GLY A 287 -26.18 -6.72 -23.82
N GLN A 288 -25.47 -7.14 -24.87
CA GLN A 288 -24.35 -8.09 -24.76
C GLN A 288 -23.18 -7.52 -23.94
N ALA A 289 -22.86 -6.24 -24.12
CA ALA A 289 -21.81 -5.57 -23.34
C ALA A 289 -22.18 -5.44 -21.86
N LEU A 290 -23.42 -5.09 -21.54
CA LEU A 290 -23.93 -5.03 -20.17
C LEU A 290 -23.95 -6.43 -19.52
N GLU A 291 -24.32 -7.47 -20.27
CA GLU A 291 -24.29 -8.85 -19.80
C GLU A 291 -22.87 -9.35 -19.54
N SER A 292 -21.93 -9.10 -20.45
CA SER A 292 -20.51 -9.43 -20.26
C SER A 292 -19.90 -8.71 -19.05
N THR A 293 -20.24 -7.43 -18.87
CA THR A 293 -19.82 -6.62 -17.71
C THR A 293 -20.41 -7.18 -16.42
N SER A 294 -21.71 -7.50 -16.41
CA SER A 294 -22.39 -8.10 -15.26
C SER A 294 -21.75 -9.44 -14.86
N ASN A 295 -21.44 -10.30 -15.83
CA ASN A 295 -20.79 -11.59 -15.59
C ASN A 295 -19.37 -11.42 -15.03
N SER A 296 -18.60 -10.45 -15.56
CA SER A 296 -17.24 -10.14 -15.07
C SER A 296 -17.25 -9.60 -13.64
N LEU A 297 -18.20 -8.70 -13.32
CA LEU A 297 -18.38 -8.17 -11.96
C LEU A 297 -18.85 -9.27 -10.99
N SER A 298 -19.75 -10.16 -11.43
CA SER A 298 -20.19 -11.30 -10.63
C SER A 298 -19.06 -12.27 -10.30
N SER A 299 -18.19 -12.59 -11.27
CA SER A 299 -17.00 -13.39 -11.03
C SER A 299 -16.03 -12.70 -10.06
N THR A 300 -15.86 -11.39 -10.17
CA THR A 300 -15.03 -10.60 -9.25
C THR A 300 -15.59 -10.66 -7.82
N LEU A 301 -16.91 -10.53 -7.64
CA LEU A 301 -17.56 -10.68 -6.34
C LEU A 301 -17.38 -12.08 -5.75
N GLN A 302 -17.48 -13.14 -6.56
CA GLN A 302 -17.21 -14.50 -6.10
C GLN A 302 -15.77 -14.66 -5.62
N ASN A 303 -14.79 -14.16 -6.38
CA ASN A 303 -13.38 -14.20 -5.99
C ASN A 303 -13.11 -13.43 -4.69
N LEU A 304 -13.68 -12.22 -4.55
CA LEU A 304 -13.57 -11.42 -3.33
C LEU A 304 -14.23 -12.13 -2.13
N SER A 305 -15.39 -12.74 -2.33
CA SER A 305 -16.09 -13.51 -1.29
C SER A 305 -15.27 -14.71 -0.83
N SER A 306 -14.74 -15.52 -1.76
CA SER A 306 -13.89 -16.67 -1.42
C SER A 306 -12.58 -16.25 -0.75
N SER A 307 -11.99 -15.13 -1.17
CA SER A 307 -10.81 -14.56 -0.51
C SER A 307 -11.13 -14.16 0.93
N LEU A 308 -12.27 -13.50 1.17
CA LEU A 308 -12.72 -13.08 2.49
C LEU A 308 -13.05 -14.28 3.40
N GLU A 309 -13.68 -15.33 2.86
CA GLU A 309 -13.91 -16.60 3.57
C GLU A 309 -12.59 -17.26 3.98
N ASN A 310 -11.58 -17.26 3.11
CA ASN A 310 -10.24 -17.76 3.44
C ASN A 310 -9.57 -16.94 4.56
N HIS A 311 -9.76 -15.62 4.57
CA HIS A 311 -9.20 -14.74 5.61
C HIS A 311 -9.93 -14.83 6.96
N THR A 312 -11.22 -15.16 6.96
CA THR A 312 -12.04 -15.26 8.17
C THR A 312 -12.06 -16.66 8.78
N SER A 313 -11.91 -17.71 7.96
CA SER A 313 -11.89 -19.11 8.42
C SER A 313 -10.59 -19.51 9.14
N ARG A 314 -9.49 -18.78 8.90
CA ARG A 314 -8.22 -18.95 9.63
C ARG A 314 -7.85 -17.66 10.35
N PRO A 315 -8.48 -17.34 11.50
CA PRO A 315 -7.97 -16.28 12.34
C PRO A 315 -6.52 -16.65 12.73
N PRO A 316 -5.57 -15.69 12.71
CA PRO A 316 -4.21 -15.95 13.13
C PRO A 316 -4.27 -16.53 14.55
N ILE A 317 -3.86 -17.79 14.70
CA ILE A 317 -3.84 -18.47 15.98
C ILE A 317 -2.91 -17.65 16.86
N GLN A 318 -3.50 -16.91 17.80
CA GLN A 318 -2.76 -16.20 18.83
C GLN A 318 -2.05 -17.25 19.68
N LYS A 319 -0.83 -17.63 19.28
CA LYS A 319 0.08 -18.34 20.16
C LYS A 319 0.35 -17.42 21.34
N ARG A 320 -0.31 -17.69 22.46
CA ARG A 320 -0.13 -16.99 23.74
C ARG A 320 1.36 -16.80 23.99
N GLY A 321 1.82 -15.56 23.99
CA GLY A 321 3.15 -15.20 24.49
C GLY A 321 4.00 -14.34 23.56
N VAL A 322 3.63 -14.17 22.28
CA VAL A 322 4.34 -13.25 21.39
C VAL A 322 3.33 -12.28 20.80
N VAL A 323 3.34 -11.04 21.30
CA VAL A 323 2.58 -9.93 20.73
C VAL A 323 3.22 -9.61 19.37
N GLU A 324 2.73 -10.24 18.32
CA GLU A 324 3.17 -9.94 16.96
C GLU A 324 2.47 -8.64 16.49
N PRO A 325 3.23 -7.66 15.98
CA PRO A 325 2.68 -6.36 15.57
C PRO A 325 1.73 -6.42 14.36
N ASP A 326 1.55 -7.59 13.73
CA ASP A 326 0.79 -7.74 12.48
C ASP A 326 -0.72 -7.97 12.67
N SER A 327 -1.22 -8.01 13.91
CA SER A 327 -2.67 -8.15 14.17
C SER A 327 -3.51 -7.02 13.54
N GLY A 328 -2.94 -5.82 13.41
CA GLY A 328 -3.60 -4.69 12.76
C GLY A 328 -3.72 -4.83 11.23
N LYS A 329 -2.81 -5.56 10.58
CA LYS A 329 -2.81 -5.71 9.11
C LYS A 329 -4.03 -6.48 8.64
N TRP A 330 -4.44 -7.51 9.39
CA TRP A 330 -5.62 -8.30 9.06
C TRP A 330 -6.92 -7.47 9.05
N PHE A 331 -7.09 -6.55 10.00
CA PHE A 331 -8.24 -5.65 10.02
C PHE A 331 -8.26 -4.66 8.86
N VAL A 332 -7.08 -4.18 8.44
CA VAL A 332 -6.96 -3.30 7.26
C VAL A 332 -7.33 -4.05 5.99
N ASP A 333 -6.80 -5.26 5.80
CA ASP A 333 -7.07 -6.10 4.63
C ASP A 333 -8.58 -6.45 4.55
N LEU A 334 -9.20 -6.79 5.69
CA LEU A 334 -10.64 -7.07 5.76
C LEU A 334 -11.50 -5.83 5.45
N LYS A 335 -11.09 -4.65 5.93
CA LYS A 335 -11.78 -3.39 5.63
C LYS A 335 -11.67 -3.03 4.15
N LEU A 336 -10.48 -3.18 3.56
CA LEU A 336 -10.27 -2.90 2.14
C LEU A 336 -11.14 -3.82 1.25
N HIS A 337 -11.23 -5.10 1.59
CA HIS A 337 -12.07 -6.04 0.86
C HIS A 337 -13.57 -5.71 0.96
N THR A 338 -14.06 -5.32 2.13
CA THR A 338 -15.47 -4.95 2.31
C THR A 338 -15.82 -3.65 1.57
N GLU A 339 -14.89 -2.68 1.51
CA GLU A 339 -15.04 -1.47 0.71
C GLU A 339 -15.04 -1.76 -0.80
N ALA A 340 -14.12 -2.60 -1.28
CA ALA A 340 -14.09 -3.02 -2.68
C ALA A 340 -15.39 -3.73 -3.11
N ILE A 341 -15.95 -4.60 -2.25
CA ILE A 341 -17.25 -5.24 -2.50
C ILE A 341 -18.37 -4.20 -2.63
N LYS A 342 -18.37 -3.19 -1.75
CA LYS A 342 -19.37 -2.12 -1.78
C LYS A 342 -19.32 -1.32 -3.09
N ASP A 343 -18.14 -1.01 -3.58
CA ASP A 343 -17.96 -0.29 -4.85
C ASP A 343 -18.46 -1.11 -6.03
N VAL A 344 -18.13 -2.41 -6.09
CA VAL A 344 -18.60 -3.32 -7.13
C VAL A 344 -20.14 -3.43 -7.12
N LEU A 345 -20.76 -3.53 -5.93
CA LEU A 345 -22.21 -3.51 -5.78
C LEU A 345 -22.82 -2.17 -6.23
N GLY A 346 -22.14 -1.06 -5.97
CA GLY A 346 -22.54 0.27 -6.44
C GLY A 346 -22.59 0.35 -7.96
N VAL A 347 -21.55 -0.14 -8.64
CA VAL A 347 -21.47 -0.20 -10.10
C VAL A 347 -22.56 -1.12 -10.68
N LEU A 348 -22.75 -2.31 -10.10
CA LEU A 348 -23.83 -3.22 -10.51
C LEU A 348 -25.21 -2.55 -10.42
N GLY A 349 -25.47 -1.81 -9.34
CA GLY A 349 -26.72 -1.04 -9.19
C GLY A 349 -26.88 0.10 -10.19
N GLN A 350 -25.78 0.68 -10.70
CA GLN A 350 -25.83 1.67 -11.79
C GLN A 350 -26.10 0.99 -13.14
N VAL A 351 -25.42 -0.11 -13.43
CA VAL A 351 -25.62 -0.93 -14.64
C VAL A 351 -27.06 -1.41 -14.74
N GLU A 352 -27.64 -1.88 -13.63
CA GLU A 352 -29.02 -2.35 -13.63
C GLU A 352 -30.03 -1.21 -13.76
N ARG A 353 -29.74 -0.02 -13.21
CA ARG A 353 -30.55 1.17 -13.47
C ARG A 353 -30.48 1.62 -14.92
N ALA A 354 -29.29 1.63 -15.53
CA ALA A 354 -29.13 1.94 -16.94
C ALA A 354 -29.95 0.98 -17.82
N ARG A 355 -29.91 -0.32 -17.48
CA ARG A 355 -30.72 -1.36 -18.16
C ARG A 355 -32.23 -1.10 -18.06
N ARG A 356 -32.73 -0.66 -16.91
CA ARG A 356 -34.17 -0.34 -16.72
C ARG A 356 -34.60 0.94 -17.44
N VAL A 357 -33.71 1.92 -17.52
CA VAL A 357 -33.96 3.24 -18.12
C VAL A 357 -33.59 3.24 -19.62
N GLY A 358 -33.19 2.11 -20.19
CA GLY A 358 -32.94 2.01 -21.63
C GLY A 358 -31.81 2.91 -22.16
N TYR A 359 -30.81 3.17 -21.31
CA TYR A 359 -29.56 3.84 -21.71
C TYR A 359 -28.63 2.91 -22.48
#